data_AF-A0A218XCK3-F1
#
_entry.id   AF-A0A218XCK3-F1
#
_cell.length_a   1.000
_cell.length_b   1.000
_cell.length_c   1.000
_cell.angle_alpha   90.00
_cell.angle_beta   90.00
_cell.angle_gamma   90.00
#
_symmetry.space_group_name_H-M   'P 1'
#
loop_
_entity.id
_entity.type
_entity.pdbx_description
1 polymer ?
#
loop_
_entity_poly.entity_id
_entity_poly.type
_entity_poly.pdbx_seq_one_letter_code
_entity_poly.pdbx_strand_id
1 'polypeptide(L)'
;MASISVFPPSLAAPVTRLHRLPVLRRNSSAPYSPCPPSCSYSDAAKPLLRSPVHYSCSTAPLVGRVGRQWREGNASLLSFGIKVKPDGKDEASRNDASQALSAMLPFVVAATAVAALAQPATFTWVSKELYAPALGGIMLSIGIKLSLDDFALAFKRPVPLSIGFIAQYMLKPALGVLVAQVFGMSQLFYAGFVLTSCVAGAQLSSYGSFLSKGDVALSILLTSSTTIASVLITPLLTGLLIGSVVPVDAFAMSKSIMQVVLVPVTLGLVLNTYAKPVVSVLQPMMPFVAMVCTAMCIGSPLAINRAQILSAEGLRLVLPVLTFHAVAFTVGYWISKIPALRQEEEVSRTISLCTGMQSSTLAGLLATQFLGTTQAVPAACSVVAMAIMGLCLASFWGSGARIKDLLSLVIPEISPSMEA
;
A
#
# COMPACT_ATOMS: atom_id res chain seq x y z
N MET A 1 5.66 22.28 -52.28
CA MET A 1 4.58 23.26 -52.57
C MET A 1 3.52 23.08 -51.48
N ALA A 2 3.20 23.99 -50.55
CA ALA A 2 3.53 25.40 -50.25
C ALA A 2 2.24 26.25 -50.18
N SER A 3 1.90 26.68 -48.95
CA SER A 3 0.81 27.58 -48.47
C SER A 3 0.52 27.11 -47.03
N ILE A 4 0.95 27.71 -45.93
CA ILE A 4 1.48 29.05 -45.63
C ILE A 4 0.44 30.17 -45.77
N SER A 5 -0.10 30.60 -44.63
CA SER A 5 -0.73 31.90 -44.38
C SER A 5 -0.11 32.51 -43.11
N VAL A 6 0.23 33.80 -43.15
CA VAL A 6 1.05 34.52 -42.14
C VAL A 6 0.61 35.99 -42.05
N PHE A 7 0.96 36.67 -40.94
CA PHE A 7 0.86 38.11 -40.63
C PHE A 7 -0.45 38.63 -40.01
N PRO A 8 -0.43 39.76 -39.25
CA PRO A 8 0.72 40.57 -38.80
C PRO A 8 0.85 40.75 -37.24
N PRO A 9 1.97 41.33 -36.73
CA PRO A 9 2.22 41.59 -35.29
C PRO A 9 2.23 43.10 -34.91
N SER A 10 2.80 43.44 -33.72
CA SER A 10 3.02 44.79 -33.12
C SER A 10 1.85 45.27 -32.22
N LEU A 11 2.01 46.05 -31.13
CA LEU A 11 3.13 46.89 -30.62
C LEU A 11 3.70 46.46 -29.24
N ALA A 12 4.71 47.20 -28.74
CA ALA A 12 5.44 46.88 -27.49
C ALA A 12 5.77 48.11 -26.61
N ALA A 13 6.00 47.83 -25.31
CA ALA A 13 6.71 48.68 -24.33
C ALA A 13 5.98 49.99 -23.89
N PRO A 14 6.43 50.76 -22.85
CA PRO A 14 7.75 50.79 -22.21
C PRO A 14 7.79 50.44 -20.70
N VAL A 15 9.02 50.46 -20.15
CA VAL A 15 9.38 50.27 -18.73
C VAL A 15 9.66 51.62 -18.07
N THR A 16 9.28 51.80 -16.80
CA THR A 16 9.80 52.85 -15.90
C THR A 16 10.21 52.29 -14.53
N ARG A 17 11.07 53.04 -13.82
CA ARG A 17 11.88 52.56 -12.68
C ARG A 17 11.82 53.53 -11.50
N LEU A 18 11.99 53.01 -10.28
CA LEU A 18 12.26 53.70 -9.00
C LEU A 18 11.21 54.72 -8.50
N HIS A 19 10.83 54.59 -7.22
CA HIS A 19 11.40 55.48 -6.19
C HIS A 19 11.38 54.88 -4.77
N ARG A 20 12.20 55.43 -3.87
CA ARG A 20 12.45 54.96 -2.50
C ARG A 20 11.49 55.59 -1.47
N LEU A 21 11.21 54.86 -0.37
CA LEU A 21 11.20 55.25 1.07
C LEU A 21 10.48 56.56 1.52
N PRO A 22 9.82 56.61 2.71
CA PRO A 22 10.55 56.54 4.00
C PRO A 22 9.85 55.88 5.21
N VAL A 23 10.53 55.98 6.35
CA VAL A 23 10.22 55.37 7.67
C VAL A 23 9.43 56.30 8.58
N LEU A 24 8.41 55.76 9.28
CA LEU A 24 7.86 56.20 10.58
C LEU A 24 7.29 54.94 11.25
N ARG A 25 7.69 54.42 12.42
CA ARG A 25 8.15 54.95 13.73
C ARG A 25 7.03 55.54 14.60
N ARG A 26 6.52 54.73 15.54
CA ARG A 26 5.92 55.19 16.80
C ARG A 26 6.27 54.23 17.96
N ASN A 27 6.37 54.78 19.18
CA ASN A 27 6.88 54.12 20.38
C ASN A 27 5.76 53.67 21.35
N SER A 28 6.20 53.04 22.45
CA SER A 28 5.53 52.80 23.75
C SER A 28 4.96 51.40 23.95
N SER A 29 5.23 50.69 25.08
CA SER A 29 6.17 50.96 26.19
C SER A 29 6.44 49.69 27.02
N ALA A 30 7.64 49.53 27.58
CA ALA A 30 8.02 48.45 28.52
C ALA A 30 7.70 48.83 29.99
N PRO A 31 7.88 47.98 31.05
CA PRO A 31 9.10 47.21 31.43
C PRO A 31 8.88 45.67 31.44
N TYR A 32 9.90 44.78 31.40
CA TYR A 32 10.92 44.40 32.42
C TYR A 32 10.30 43.97 33.79
N SER A 33 10.75 42.94 34.53
CA SER A 33 12.13 42.43 34.73
C SER A 33 12.16 40.87 34.98
N PRO A 34 13.15 40.19 35.66
CA PRO A 34 13.88 39.08 35.02
C PRO A 34 14.00 37.76 35.83
N CYS A 35 14.77 36.79 35.29
CA CYS A 35 15.25 35.61 36.02
C CYS A 35 16.46 35.93 36.94
N PRO A 36 16.61 35.25 38.10
CA PRO A 36 17.86 35.16 38.85
C PRO A 36 18.60 33.80 38.61
N PRO A 37 19.89 33.67 38.99
CA PRO A 37 20.76 32.58 38.54
C PRO A 37 21.05 31.49 39.59
N SER A 38 21.84 30.49 39.18
CA SER A 38 22.46 29.49 40.05
C SER A 38 23.58 30.06 40.93
N CYS A 39 23.76 29.47 42.12
CA CYS A 39 24.99 29.55 42.91
C CYS A 39 25.15 28.27 43.76
N SER A 40 26.35 27.98 44.25
CA SER A 40 26.69 26.76 45.00
C SER A 40 27.34 27.13 46.33
N TYR A 41 27.17 26.34 47.41
CA TYR A 41 28.17 26.19 48.47
C TYR A 41 27.96 24.95 49.38
N SER A 42 29.09 24.35 49.74
CA SER A 42 29.49 23.31 50.72
C SER A 42 28.55 22.56 51.68
N ASP A 43 28.84 21.26 51.79
CA ASP A 43 29.14 20.42 52.98
C ASP A 43 28.56 20.75 54.38
N ALA A 44 27.95 19.74 55.03
CA ALA A 44 28.23 19.39 56.44
C ALA A 44 27.78 17.94 56.82
N ALA A 45 28.44 17.39 57.85
CA ALA A 45 28.45 16.01 58.34
C ALA A 45 27.14 15.36 58.85
N LYS A 46 27.16 14.02 58.96
CA LYS A 46 26.26 13.19 59.82
C LYS A 46 26.65 13.36 61.31
N PRO A 47 25.80 12.99 62.29
CA PRO A 47 25.92 11.61 62.83
C PRO A 47 24.62 10.92 63.36
N LEU A 48 24.60 9.59 63.20
CA LEU A 48 24.15 8.52 64.12
C LEU A 48 23.03 8.77 65.19
N LEU A 49 22.04 7.86 65.28
CA LEU A 49 21.87 6.94 66.45
C LEU A 49 20.78 5.83 66.27
N ARG A 50 21.07 4.64 66.86
CA ARG A 50 20.19 3.59 67.45
C ARG A 50 19.03 2.90 66.67
N SER A 51 19.24 1.60 66.44
CA SER A 51 18.30 0.44 66.52
C SER A 51 18.18 -0.02 68.00
N PRO A 52 17.39 -1.05 68.46
CA PRO A 52 16.44 -2.02 67.83
C PRO A 52 14.97 -1.87 68.36
N VAL A 53 14.00 -2.81 68.48
CA VAL A 53 13.93 -4.31 68.61
C VAL A 53 12.51 -4.89 68.31
N HIS A 54 12.41 -6.24 68.33
CA HIS A 54 11.27 -7.14 68.70
C HIS A 54 10.17 -7.58 67.68
N TYR A 55 10.35 -8.83 67.22
CA TYR A 55 9.39 -9.96 67.07
C TYR A 55 7.87 -9.78 67.31
N SER A 56 7.06 -10.43 66.45
CA SER A 56 6.19 -11.56 66.88
C SER A 56 5.63 -12.43 65.73
N CYS A 57 5.29 -13.67 66.09
CA CYS A 57 4.49 -14.65 65.33
C CYS A 57 2.97 -14.35 65.55
N SER A 58 1.96 -14.99 64.96
CA SER A 58 1.81 -16.12 64.01
C SER A 58 0.40 -16.07 63.41
N THR A 59 0.16 -16.61 62.21
CA THR A 59 -0.93 -17.58 61.89
C THR A 59 -1.05 -17.82 60.37
N ALA A 60 -1.49 -19.02 60.00
CA ALA A 60 -2.01 -19.37 58.67
C ALA A 60 -3.36 -20.10 58.88
N PRO A 61 -4.23 -20.13 57.86
CA PRO A 61 -4.24 -21.34 57.02
C PRO A 61 -4.43 -21.07 55.51
N LEU A 62 -4.60 -22.18 54.76
CA LEU A 62 -4.59 -22.30 53.30
C LEU A 62 -5.71 -21.53 52.58
N VAL A 63 -5.46 -21.13 51.32
CA VAL A 63 -6.19 -21.61 50.12
C VAL A 63 -5.52 -21.13 48.81
N GLY A 64 -5.54 -21.96 47.76
CA GLY A 64 -5.64 -21.50 46.36
C GLY A 64 -4.47 -20.76 45.69
N ARG A 65 -3.39 -21.46 45.33
CA ARG A 65 -2.62 -21.16 44.09
C ARG A 65 -3.37 -21.92 42.96
N VAL A 66 -3.66 -21.39 41.76
CA VAL A 66 -2.79 -20.68 40.82
C VAL A 66 -3.54 -19.58 40.06
N GLY A 67 -3.09 -18.33 40.21
CA GLY A 67 -3.31 -17.27 39.21
C GLY A 67 -2.03 -17.05 38.40
N ARG A 68 -2.08 -17.17 37.06
CA ARG A 68 -0.96 -16.74 36.20
C ARG A 68 -0.99 -15.22 36.06
N GLN A 69 -0.26 -14.51 36.93
CA GLN A 69 0.08 -13.11 36.67
C GLN A 69 0.82 -13.01 35.34
N TRP A 70 0.24 -12.31 34.38
CA TRP A 70 1.00 -11.81 33.25
C TRP A 70 1.97 -10.74 33.76
N ARG A 71 3.26 -10.98 33.55
CA ARG A 71 4.30 -10.02 33.93
C ARG A 71 4.29 -8.88 32.92
N GLU A 72 3.78 -7.72 33.31
CA GLU A 72 4.00 -6.48 32.56
C GLU A 72 5.50 -6.22 32.50
N GLY A 73 6.10 -6.49 31.34
CA GLY A 73 7.48 -6.13 31.07
C GLY A 73 7.55 -4.66 30.72
N ASN A 74 8.17 -3.85 31.57
CA ASN A 74 8.56 -2.49 31.22
C ASN A 74 9.42 -2.53 29.94
N ALA A 75 8.82 -2.18 28.81
CA ALA A 75 9.53 -2.00 27.56
C ALA A 75 10.41 -0.74 27.69
N SER A 76 11.68 -0.94 28.04
CA SER A 76 12.66 0.13 28.11
C SER A 76 12.76 0.84 26.76
N LEU A 77 12.36 2.11 26.72
CA LEU A 77 12.44 2.97 25.54
C LEU A 77 13.90 3.17 25.12
N LEU A 78 14.40 2.30 24.24
CA LEU A 78 15.68 2.45 23.57
C LEU A 78 15.59 3.54 22.49
N SER A 79 15.50 4.79 22.96
CA SER A 79 15.68 5.98 22.13
C SER A 79 17.13 6.03 21.63
N PHE A 80 17.38 5.52 20.43
CA PHE A 80 18.64 5.69 19.72
C PHE A 80 18.48 6.76 18.65
N GLY A 81 19.17 7.89 18.84
CA GLY A 81 19.00 9.08 18.03
C GLY A 81 19.44 8.89 16.58
N ILE A 82 18.50 9.02 15.65
CA ILE A 82 18.81 9.34 14.25
C ILE A 82 19.51 10.69 14.25
N LYS A 83 20.77 10.75 13.77
CA LYS A 83 21.51 12.01 13.62
C LYS A 83 21.02 12.75 12.38
N VAL A 84 19.78 13.22 12.41
CA VAL A 84 19.11 13.95 11.33
C VAL A 84 19.93 15.21 11.00
N LYS A 85 20.45 15.26 9.78
CA LYS A 85 21.04 16.49 9.22
C LYS A 85 19.87 17.41 8.84
N PRO A 86 19.89 18.71 9.22
CA PRO A 86 18.70 19.55 9.12
C PRO A 86 18.42 20.02 7.68
N ASP A 87 17.68 19.20 6.93
CA ASP A 87 17.08 19.52 5.61
C ASP A 87 15.53 19.49 5.65
N GLY A 88 14.98 19.51 6.87
CA GLY A 88 13.59 19.14 7.19
C GLY A 88 12.48 20.10 6.75
N LYS A 89 12.72 20.99 5.77
CA LYS A 89 11.65 21.73 5.07
C LYS A 89 11.27 21.06 3.76
N ASP A 90 12.28 20.65 2.99
CA ASP A 90 12.07 20.09 1.66
C ASP A 90 11.61 18.63 1.73
N GLU A 91 12.07 17.83 2.70
CA GLU A 91 11.53 16.47 2.90
C GLU A 91 10.06 16.48 3.35
N ALA A 92 9.67 17.40 4.24
CA ALA A 92 8.30 17.48 4.76
C ALA A 92 7.29 17.80 3.65
N SER A 93 7.50 18.93 2.95
CA SER A 93 6.63 19.37 1.84
C SER A 93 6.50 18.32 0.72
N ARG A 94 7.58 17.57 0.47
CA ARG A 94 7.70 16.54 -0.57
C ARG A 94 7.03 15.23 -0.17
N ASN A 95 7.02 14.91 1.12
CA ASN A 95 6.17 13.85 1.67
C ASN A 95 4.69 14.21 1.53
N ASP A 96 4.27 15.41 1.96
CA ASP A 96 2.88 15.89 1.87
C ASP A 96 2.35 15.84 0.43
N ALA A 97 3.12 16.36 -0.54
CA ALA A 97 2.77 16.31 -1.96
C ALA A 97 2.63 14.86 -2.48
N SER A 98 3.52 13.94 -2.05
CA SER A 98 3.45 12.53 -2.46
C SER A 98 2.25 11.79 -1.86
N GLN A 99 1.84 12.15 -0.65
CA GLN A 99 0.64 11.62 0.01
C GLN A 99 -0.63 12.17 -0.64
N ALA A 100 -0.69 13.47 -0.93
CA ALA A 100 -1.81 14.08 -1.65
C ALA A 100 -2.02 13.45 -3.05
N LEU A 101 -0.95 13.18 -3.79
CA LEU A 101 -1.03 12.50 -5.08
C LEU A 101 -1.44 11.02 -4.93
N SER A 102 -1.02 10.34 -3.87
CA SER A 102 -1.51 8.99 -3.54
C SER A 102 -2.99 8.99 -3.15
N ALA A 103 -3.48 10.06 -2.52
CA ALA A 103 -4.90 10.28 -2.22
C ALA A 103 -5.76 10.63 -3.45
N MET A 104 -5.15 11.06 -4.56
CA MET A 104 -5.82 11.26 -5.86
C MET A 104 -5.92 9.99 -6.71
N LEU A 105 -5.01 9.02 -6.52
CA LEU A 105 -5.02 7.74 -7.24
C LEU A 105 -6.38 6.98 -7.21
N PRO A 106 -7.17 6.94 -6.12
CA PRO A 106 -8.50 6.34 -6.11
C PRO A 106 -9.46 6.97 -7.14
N PHE A 107 -9.45 8.30 -7.21
CA PHE A 107 -10.27 9.08 -8.14
C PHE A 107 -9.77 8.90 -9.58
N VAL A 108 -8.46 8.82 -9.79
CA VAL A 108 -7.85 8.51 -11.10
C VAL A 108 -8.28 7.12 -11.58
N VAL A 109 -8.26 6.09 -10.72
CA VAL A 109 -8.72 4.73 -11.06
C VAL A 109 -10.19 4.73 -11.46
N ALA A 110 -11.06 5.36 -10.65
CA ALA A 110 -12.50 5.43 -10.91
C ALA A 110 -12.81 6.22 -12.20
N ALA A 111 -12.22 7.41 -12.37
CA ALA A 111 -12.42 8.26 -13.55
C ALA A 111 -11.89 7.59 -14.83
N THR A 112 -10.74 6.91 -14.76
CA THR A 112 -10.20 6.11 -15.88
C THR A 112 -11.17 5.01 -16.28
N ALA A 113 -11.71 4.26 -15.31
CA ALA A 113 -12.64 3.18 -15.59
C ALA A 113 -13.95 3.67 -16.22
N VAL A 114 -14.51 4.77 -15.71
CA VAL A 114 -15.70 5.42 -16.28
C VAL A 114 -15.42 5.92 -17.69
N ALA A 115 -14.31 6.63 -17.92
CA ALA A 115 -13.96 7.16 -19.25
C ALA A 115 -13.74 6.05 -20.28
N ALA A 116 -13.00 4.99 -19.92
CA ALA A 116 -12.74 3.84 -20.81
C ALA A 116 -14.02 3.07 -21.19
N LEU A 117 -14.97 2.93 -20.26
CA LEU A 117 -16.25 2.24 -20.51
C LEU A 117 -17.32 3.15 -21.13
N ALA A 118 -17.24 4.48 -20.96
CA ALA A 118 -18.14 5.42 -21.62
C ALA A 118 -17.72 5.72 -23.06
N GLN A 119 -16.43 5.99 -23.29
CA GLN A 119 -15.86 6.37 -24.59
C GLN A 119 -14.52 5.64 -24.84
N PRO A 120 -14.52 4.40 -25.36
CA PRO A 120 -13.30 3.60 -25.59
C PRO A 120 -12.18 4.31 -26.34
N ALA A 121 -12.53 5.21 -27.27
CA ALA A 121 -11.57 6.03 -28.03
C ALA A 121 -10.54 6.77 -27.14
N THR A 122 -10.90 7.07 -25.88
CA THR A 122 -10.00 7.69 -24.89
C THR A 122 -8.80 6.84 -24.50
N PHE A 123 -8.84 5.51 -24.68
CA PHE A 123 -7.76 4.58 -24.30
C PHE A 123 -7.45 3.47 -25.31
N THR A 124 -8.23 3.25 -26.37
CA THR A 124 -7.92 2.23 -27.40
C THR A 124 -6.64 2.51 -28.19
N TRP A 125 -6.10 3.74 -28.15
CA TRP A 125 -4.80 4.09 -28.72
C TRP A 125 -3.61 3.53 -27.92
N VAL A 126 -3.82 3.15 -26.65
CA VAL A 126 -2.81 2.51 -25.80
C VAL A 126 -2.67 1.05 -26.23
N SER A 127 -1.81 0.80 -27.22
CA SER A 127 -1.53 -0.53 -27.77
C SER A 127 -0.80 -1.44 -26.76
N LYS A 128 -0.68 -2.73 -27.09
CA LYS A 128 0.14 -3.68 -26.33
C LYS A 128 1.60 -3.22 -26.16
N GLU A 129 2.12 -2.48 -27.14
CA GLU A 129 3.48 -1.92 -27.17
C GLU A 129 3.66 -0.76 -26.19
N LEU A 130 2.59 -0.02 -25.88
CA LEU A 130 2.59 1.03 -24.86
C LEU A 130 2.27 0.49 -23.46
N TYR A 131 1.51 -0.60 -23.36
CA TYR A 131 1.14 -1.21 -22.08
C TYR A 131 2.37 -1.66 -21.27
N ALA A 132 3.32 -2.37 -21.90
CA ALA A 132 4.50 -2.88 -21.21
C ALA A 132 5.44 -1.75 -20.71
N PRO A 133 5.79 -0.72 -21.51
CA PRO A 133 6.47 0.48 -21.01
C PRO A 133 5.70 1.25 -19.94
N ALA A 134 4.36 1.34 -20.03
CA ALA A 134 3.55 1.97 -18.99
C ALA A 134 3.65 1.19 -17.66
N LEU A 135 3.53 -0.14 -17.69
CA LEU A 135 3.75 -0.96 -16.51
C LEU A 135 5.20 -0.87 -16.01
N GLY A 136 6.18 -0.78 -16.91
CA GLY A 136 7.57 -0.49 -16.57
C GLY A 136 7.76 0.85 -15.86
N GLY A 137 7.06 1.91 -16.28
CA GLY A 137 7.05 3.21 -15.61
C GLY A 137 6.41 3.19 -14.22
N ILE A 138 5.31 2.44 -14.07
CA ILE A 138 4.69 2.13 -12.76
C ILE A 138 5.72 1.44 -11.85
N MET A 139 6.45 0.45 -12.36
CA MET A 139 7.41 -0.36 -11.60
C MET A 139 8.71 0.39 -11.27
N LEU A 140 9.23 1.20 -12.19
CA LEU A 140 10.34 2.14 -11.96
C LEU A 140 10.01 3.15 -10.84
N SER A 141 8.75 3.60 -10.81
CA SER A 141 8.24 4.51 -9.76
C SER A 141 8.14 3.85 -8.37
N ILE A 142 8.15 2.51 -8.28
CA ILE A 142 8.44 1.81 -7.01
C ILE A 142 9.93 1.88 -6.74
N GLY A 143 10.76 1.41 -7.68
CA GLY A 143 12.19 1.20 -7.48
C GLY A 143 12.89 2.47 -6.97
N ILE A 144 12.56 3.63 -7.53
CA ILE A 144 13.09 4.94 -7.13
C ILE A 144 12.76 5.31 -5.66
N LYS A 145 11.73 4.70 -5.06
CA LYS A 145 11.35 4.87 -3.65
C LYS A 145 11.90 3.78 -2.71
N LEU A 146 12.44 2.67 -3.24
CA LEU A 146 12.98 1.58 -2.42
C LEU A 146 14.41 1.86 -1.97
N SER A 147 14.76 1.41 -0.77
CA SER A 147 16.12 1.44 -0.23
C SER A 147 16.68 0.03 -0.01
N LEU A 148 17.99 -0.09 0.15
CA LEU A 148 18.61 -1.35 0.60
C LEU A 148 18.30 -1.64 2.08
N ASP A 149 18.03 -0.60 2.88
CA ASP A 149 17.66 -0.71 4.29
C ASP A 149 16.28 -1.36 4.48
N ASP A 150 15.36 -1.18 3.54
CA ASP A 150 14.10 -1.95 3.48
C ASP A 150 14.41 -3.45 3.37
N PHE A 151 15.21 -3.87 2.38
CA PHE A 151 15.58 -5.28 2.23
C PHE A 151 16.34 -5.82 3.47
N ALA A 152 17.11 -4.99 4.17
CA ALA A 152 17.72 -5.36 5.46
C ALA A 152 16.68 -5.48 6.61
N LEU A 153 15.59 -4.70 6.58
CA LEU A 153 14.48 -4.78 7.54
C LEU A 153 13.62 -6.04 7.34
N ALA A 154 13.51 -6.54 6.11
CA ALA A 154 12.82 -7.81 5.81
C ALA A 154 13.37 -8.97 6.66
N PHE A 155 14.69 -9.12 6.75
CA PHE A 155 15.34 -10.15 7.56
C PHE A 155 15.15 -9.97 9.08
N LYS A 156 14.85 -8.75 9.54
CA LYS A 156 14.58 -8.45 10.96
C LYS A 156 13.15 -8.76 11.38
N ARG A 157 12.21 -8.94 10.44
CA ARG A 157 10.78 -9.19 10.71
C ARG A 157 10.25 -10.42 9.94
N PRO A 158 10.86 -11.61 10.11
CA PRO A 158 10.56 -12.78 9.29
C PRO A 158 9.13 -13.28 9.48
N VAL A 159 8.58 -13.30 10.71
CA VAL A 159 7.24 -13.87 10.97
C VAL A 159 6.10 -13.12 10.25
N PRO A 160 5.92 -11.79 10.41
CA PRO A 160 4.93 -11.04 9.63
C PRO A 160 5.09 -11.22 8.11
N LEU A 161 6.34 -11.20 7.63
CA LEU A 161 6.66 -11.31 6.21
C LEU A 161 6.31 -12.70 5.64
N SER A 162 6.63 -13.77 6.38
CA SER A 162 6.26 -15.15 6.02
C SER A 162 4.75 -15.36 5.97
N ILE A 163 3.99 -14.83 6.94
CA ILE A 163 2.52 -14.88 6.93
C ILE A 163 1.99 -14.18 5.67
N GLY A 164 2.53 -12.99 5.35
CA GLY A 164 2.20 -12.26 4.12
C GLY A 164 2.52 -13.02 2.84
N PHE A 165 3.69 -13.68 2.75
CA PHE A 165 4.08 -14.50 1.60
C PHE A 165 3.13 -15.70 1.39
N ILE A 166 2.80 -16.42 2.46
CA ILE A 166 1.85 -17.54 2.43
C ILE A 166 0.45 -17.03 2.03
N ALA A 167 0.04 -15.87 2.55
CA ALA A 167 -1.22 -15.23 2.16
C ALA A 167 -1.25 -14.87 0.67
N GLN A 168 -0.14 -14.34 0.12
CA GLN A 168 -0.06 -13.90 -1.27
C GLN A 168 0.02 -15.06 -2.29
N TYR A 169 0.75 -16.14 -1.98
CA TYR A 169 1.11 -17.18 -2.96
C TYR A 169 0.60 -18.60 -2.66
N MET A 170 -0.05 -18.84 -1.51
CA MET A 170 -0.73 -20.12 -1.23
C MET A 170 -2.22 -19.89 -1.01
N LEU A 171 -2.58 -19.02 -0.07
CA LEU A 171 -3.98 -18.70 0.24
C LEU A 171 -4.68 -18.04 -0.95
N LYS A 172 -4.14 -16.93 -1.48
CA LYS A 172 -4.82 -16.15 -2.52
C LYS A 172 -5.03 -16.93 -3.83
N PRO A 173 -4.08 -17.72 -4.37
CA PRO A 173 -4.34 -18.59 -5.51
C PRO A 173 -5.45 -19.61 -5.24
N ALA A 174 -5.43 -20.27 -4.07
CA ALA A 174 -6.45 -21.24 -3.67
C ALA A 174 -7.85 -20.59 -3.53
N LEU A 175 -7.93 -19.39 -2.96
CA LEU A 175 -9.18 -18.60 -2.92
C LEU A 175 -9.69 -18.25 -4.33
N GLY A 176 -8.79 -17.95 -5.27
CA GLY A 176 -9.16 -17.72 -6.68
C GLY A 176 -9.76 -18.96 -7.34
N VAL A 177 -9.13 -20.12 -7.19
CA VAL A 177 -9.67 -21.40 -7.71
C VAL A 177 -11.01 -21.74 -7.05
N LEU A 178 -11.11 -21.63 -5.72
CA LEU A 178 -12.34 -21.91 -4.97
C LEU A 178 -13.49 -21.00 -5.40
N VAL A 179 -13.26 -19.68 -5.52
CA VAL A 179 -14.31 -18.73 -5.98
C VAL A 179 -14.69 -19.00 -7.43
N ALA A 180 -13.73 -19.34 -8.31
CA ALA A 180 -14.04 -19.70 -9.69
C ALA A 180 -14.92 -20.97 -9.78
N GLN A 181 -14.68 -21.95 -8.92
CA GLN A 181 -15.48 -23.18 -8.84
C GLN A 181 -16.88 -22.93 -8.24
N VAL A 182 -16.97 -22.25 -7.09
CA VAL A 182 -18.24 -21.98 -6.38
C VAL A 182 -19.23 -21.18 -7.23
N PHE A 183 -18.75 -20.25 -8.05
CA PHE A 183 -19.59 -19.45 -8.95
C PHE A 183 -19.75 -20.06 -10.36
N GLY A 184 -19.23 -21.26 -10.63
CA GLY A 184 -19.34 -21.91 -11.94
C GLY A 184 -18.74 -21.08 -13.08
N MET A 185 -17.59 -20.44 -12.84
CA MET A 185 -17.01 -19.46 -13.77
C MET A 185 -16.74 -20.05 -15.15
N SER A 186 -17.16 -19.34 -16.20
CA SER A 186 -16.96 -19.77 -17.59
C SER A 186 -15.48 -19.93 -17.93
N GLN A 187 -15.16 -20.94 -18.74
CA GLN A 187 -13.76 -21.21 -19.18
C GLN A 187 -13.11 -20.00 -19.86
N LEU A 188 -13.92 -19.15 -20.51
CA LEU A 188 -13.53 -17.86 -21.10
C LEU A 188 -12.82 -16.93 -20.11
N PHE A 189 -13.23 -16.94 -18.84
CA PHE A 189 -12.68 -16.06 -17.80
C PHE A 189 -11.84 -16.81 -16.75
N TYR A 190 -12.08 -18.11 -16.55
CA TYR A 190 -11.41 -18.94 -15.54
C TYR A 190 -9.88 -18.77 -15.54
N ALA A 191 -9.24 -18.97 -16.70
CA ALA A 191 -7.79 -18.91 -16.83
C ALA A 191 -7.22 -17.52 -16.47
N GLY A 192 -7.89 -16.45 -16.92
CA GLY A 192 -7.54 -15.07 -16.61
C GLY A 192 -7.72 -14.71 -15.14
N PHE A 193 -8.80 -15.22 -14.51
CA PHE A 193 -9.12 -14.98 -13.11
C PHE A 193 -8.16 -15.70 -12.15
N VAL A 194 -7.78 -16.95 -12.45
CA VAL A 194 -6.81 -17.70 -11.65
C VAL A 194 -5.38 -17.16 -11.85
N LEU A 195 -4.99 -16.73 -13.07
CA LEU A 195 -3.76 -15.94 -13.24
C LEU A 195 -3.80 -14.65 -12.41
N THR A 196 -4.96 -13.98 -12.38
CA THR A 196 -5.18 -12.76 -11.58
C THR A 196 -5.01 -13.02 -10.07
N SER A 197 -5.34 -14.21 -9.55
CA SER A 197 -5.04 -14.58 -8.16
C SER A 197 -3.60 -15.09 -7.91
N CYS A 198 -2.77 -15.25 -8.95
CA CYS A 198 -1.38 -15.72 -8.86
C CYS A 198 -0.31 -14.63 -8.88
N VAL A 199 -0.65 -13.36 -9.16
CA VAL A 199 0.31 -12.23 -9.19
C VAL A 199 0.69 -11.71 -7.80
N ALA A 200 1.79 -10.95 -7.71
CA ALA A 200 2.22 -10.23 -6.50
C ALA A 200 1.21 -9.16 -6.01
N GLY A 201 1.50 -8.56 -4.85
CA GLY A 201 0.71 -7.48 -4.25
C GLY A 201 0.67 -6.19 -5.10
N ALA A 202 -0.29 -5.32 -4.81
CA ALA A 202 -0.38 -4.00 -5.45
C ALA A 202 0.41 -2.93 -4.68
N GLN A 203 0.98 -1.96 -5.40
CA GLN A 203 1.48 -0.69 -4.81
C GLN A 203 0.43 -0.01 -3.92
N LEU A 204 -0.85 -0.10 -4.30
CA LEU A 204 -1.96 0.53 -3.59
C LEU A 204 -2.09 0.05 -2.14
N SER A 205 -1.55 -1.13 -1.81
CA SER A 205 -1.57 -1.67 -0.45
C SER A 205 -0.73 -0.87 0.55
N SER A 206 0.29 -0.13 0.11
CA SER A 206 1.11 0.71 1.00
C SER A 206 0.41 2.03 1.35
N TYR A 207 -0.25 2.65 0.38
CA TYR A 207 -1.16 3.79 0.64
C TYR A 207 -2.39 3.35 1.45
N GLY A 208 -2.95 2.18 1.17
CA GLY A 208 -4.00 1.57 2.00
C GLY A 208 -3.51 1.34 3.44
N SER A 209 -2.31 0.80 3.63
CA SER A 209 -1.73 0.59 4.96
C SER A 209 -1.59 1.91 5.71
N PHE A 210 -1.05 2.95 5.06
CA PHE A 210 -0.94 4.30 5.63
C PHE A 210 -2.32 4.85 6.05
N LEU A 211 -3.30 4.83 5.14
CA LEU A 211 -4.66 5.29 5.39
C LEU A 211 -5.33 4.51 6.55
N SER A 212 -5.07 3.21 6.66
CA SER A 212 -5.62 2.33 7.70
C SER A 212 -4.99 2.45 9.09
N LYS A 213 -3.94 3.27 9.24
CA LYS A 213 -3.03 3.25 10.41
C LYS A 213 -2.48 1.82 10.61
N GLY A 214 -1.94 1.27 9.54
CA GLY A 214 -1.31 -0.04 9.45
C GLY A 214 0.20 0.07 9.19
N ASP A 215 0.86 -1.09 9.19
CA ASP A 215 2.31 -1.23 9.07
C ASP A 215 2.80 -0.94 7.63
N VAL A 216 2.98 0.34 7.31
CA VAL A 216 3.43 0.80 5.98
C VAL A 216 4.77 0.16 5.58
N ALA A 217 5.69 -0.01 6.53
CA ALA A 217 6.97 -0.65 6.27
C ALA A 217 6.76 -2.11 5.82
N LEU A 218 6.03 -2.93 6.58
CA LEU A 218 5.71 -4.30 6.19
C LEU A 218 5.01 -4.38 4.83
N SER A 219 4.14 -3.42 4.50
CA SER A 219 3.48 -3.37 3.19
C SER A 219 4.47 -3.15 2.04
N ILE A 220 5.42 -2.24 2.20
CA ILE A 220 6.49 -1.99 1.23
C ILE A 220 7.39 -3.23 1.10
N LEU A 221 7.78 -3.84 2.23
CA LEU A 221 8.60 -5.05 2.26
C LEU A 221 7.92 -6.20 1.51
N LEU A 222 6.68 -6.53 1.89
CA LEU A 222 5.93 -7.63 1.32
C LEU A 222 5.62 -7.40 -0.17
N THR A 223 5.27 -6.17 -0.56
CA THR A 223 5.05 -5.83 -1.98
C THR A 223 6.34 -5.99 -2.77
N SER A 224 7.49 -5.52 -2.24
CA SER A 224 8.78 -5.60 -2.94
C SER A 224 9.29 -7.03 -3.05
N SER A 225 9.22 -7.80 -1.97
CA SER A 225 9.68 -9.19 -1.93
C SER A 225 8.79 -10.11 -2.77
N THR A 226 7.47 -9.92 -2.75
CA THR A 226 6.57 -10.66 -3.65
C THR A 226 6.76 -10.24 -5.10
N THR A 227 6.98 -8.95 -5.39
CA THR A 227 7.31 -8.45 -6.73
C THR A 227 8.55 -9.14 -7.31
N ILE A 228 9.63 -9.27 -6.54
CA ILE A 228 10.83 -10.01 -6.96
C ILE A 228 10.52 -11.49 -7.17
N ALA A 229 9.85 -12.13 -6.20
CA ALA A 229 9.52 -13.56 -6.27
C ALA A 229 8.55 -13.92 -7.42
N SER A 230 7.75 -12.96 -7.89
CA SER A 230 6.75 -13.17 -8.95
C SER A 230 7.35 -13.68 -10.26
N VAL A 231 8.61 -13.32 -10.56
CA VAL A 231 9.36 -13.77 -11.75
C VAL A 231 9.42 -15.30 -11.84
N LEU A 232 9.40 -16.01 -10.71
CA LEU A 232 9.38 -17.47 -10.66
C LEU A 232 8.03 -18.01 -10.20
N ILE A 233 7.47 -17.47 -9.12
CA ILE A 233 6.29 -18.04 -8.46
C ILE A 233 5.02 -17.86 -9.30
N THR A 234 4.80 -16.69 -9.91
CA THR A 234 3.57 -16.44 -10.68
C THR A 234 3.47 -17.36 -11.93
N PRO A 235 4.51 -17.53 -12.77
CA PRO A 235 4.48 -18.49 -13.88
C PRO A 235 4.32 -19.94 -13.43
N LEU A 236 4.97 -20.37 -12.34
CA LEU A 236 4.84 -21.73 -11.80
C LEU A 236 3.42 -22.01 -11.29
N LEU A 237 2.83 -21.10 -10.50
CA LEU A 237 1.44 -21.22 -10.05
C LEU A 237 0.45 -21.20 -11.22
N THR A 238 0.70 -20.36 -12.23
CA THR A 238 -0.14 -20.28 -13.43
C THR A 238 -0.09 -21.60 -14.21
N GLY A 239 1.10 -22.15 -14.47
CA GLY A 239 1.25 -23.45 -15.11
C GLY A 239 0.58 -24.58 -14.31
N LEU A 240 0.70 -24.57 -12.97
CA LEU A 240 0.10 -25.57 -12.10
C LEU A 240 -1.44 -25.52 -12.05
N LEU A 241 -2.03 -24.31 -12.01
CA LEU A 241 -3.46 -24.11 -11.75
C LEU A 241 -4.32 -23.92 -13.00
N ILE A 242 -3.73 -23.54 -14.15
CA ILE A 242 -4.46 -23.38 -15.42
C ILE A 242 -3.82 -24.09 -16.63
N GLY A 243 -2.63 -24.71 -16.47
CA GLY A 243 -1.92 -25.39 -17.57
C GLY A 243 -2.64 -26.60 -18.16
N SER A 244 -3.65 -27.13 -17.46
CA SER A 244 -4.57 -28.17 -17.95
C SER A 244 -5.73 -27.62 -18.81
N VAL A 245 -5.92 -26.30 -18.85
CA VAL A 245 -7.01 -25.61 -19.56
C VAL A 245 -6.46 -24.79 -20.74
N VAL A 246 -5.28 -24.18 -20.58
CA VAL A 246 -4.62 -23.35 -21.59
C VAL A 246 -3.12 -23.70 -21.62
N PRO A 247 -2.46 -23.85 -22.79
CA PRO A 247 -1.02 -24.05 -22.84
C PRO A 247 -0.27 -22.83 -22.27
N VAL A 248 0.42 -23.03 -21.14
CA VAL A 248 1.19 -21.98 -20.45
C VAL A 248 2.68 -22.15 -20.72
N ASP A 249 3.26 -21.23 -21.50
CA ASP A 249 4.71 -21.06 -21.55
C ASP A 249 5.18 -20.29 -20.30
N ALA A 250 5.47 -21.06 -19.24
CA ALA A 250 5.98 -20.50 -17.99
C ALA A 250 7.33 -19.80 -18.17
N PHE A 251 8.18 -20.20 -19.12
CA PHE A 251 9.49 -19.59 -19.33
C PHE A 251 9.37 -18.21 -20.01
N ALA A 252 8.52 -18.09 -21.04
CA ALA A 252 8.24 -16.80 -21.67
C ALA A 252 7.47 -15.86 -20.73
N MET A 253 6.56 -16.37 -19.88
CA MET A 253 5.97 -15.60 -18.79
C MET A 253 7.04 -15.06 -17.82
N SER A 254 7.93 -15.93 -17.30
CA SER A 254 9.04 -15.51 -16.41
C SER A 254 9.90 -14.42 -17.05
N LYS A 255 10.22 -14.57 -18.34
CA LYS A 255 10.99 -13.59 -19.11
C LYS A 255 10.26 -12.24 -19.22
N SER A 256 8.94 -12.25 -19.48
CA SER A 256 8.14 -11.03 -19.55
C SER A 256 8.08 -10.30 -18.20
N ILE A 257 7.82 -11.03 -17.10
CA ILE A 257 7.84 -10.45 -15.74
C ILE A 257 9.24 -9.88 -15.42
N MET A 258 10.32 -10.60 -15.74
CA MET A 258 11.68 -10.11 -15.53
C MET A 258 11.95 -8.80 -16.30
N GLN A 259 11.51 -8.70 -17.55
CA GLN A 259 11.73 -7.52 -18.39
C GLN A 259 10.85 -6.32 -18.00
N VAL A 260 9.58 -6.54 -17.66
CA VAL A 260 8.61 -5.45 -17.42
C VAL A 260 8.52 -5.05 -15.95
N VAL A 261 8.92 -5.93 -15.03
CA VAL A 261 8.83 -5.70 -13.57
C VAL A 261 10.20 -5.64 -12.92
N LEU A 262 11.02 -6.70 -13.04
CA LEU A 262 12.28 -6.77 -12.27
C LEU A 262 13.33 -5.76 -12.77
N VAL A 263 13.49 -5.60 -14.09
CA VAL A 263 14.45 -4.64 -14.66
C VAL A 263 14.09 -3.18 -14.28
N PRO A 264 12.84 -2.69 -14.41
CA PRO A 264 12.49 -1.34 -13.95
C PRO A 264 12.60 -1.13 -12.44
N VAL A 265 12.22 -2.11 -11.60
CA VAL A 265 12.38 -2.00 -10.14
C VAL A 265 13.86 -1.93 -9.75
N THR A 266 14.70 -2.81 -10.31
CA THR A 266 16.14 -2.83 -9.99
C THR A 266 16.86 -1.59 -10.52
N LEU A 267 16.51 -1.10 -11.71
CA LEU A 267 17.01 0.19 -12.22
C LEU A 267 16.65 1.35 -11.28
N GLY A 268 15.40 1.42 -10.81
CA GLY A 268 14.97 2.46 -9.86
C GLY A 268 15.72 2.39 -8.53
N LEU A 269 15.91 1.19 -7.98
CA LEU A 269 16.65 0.97 -6.73
C LEU A 269 18.14 1.35 -6.88
N VAL A 270 18.76 1.02 -8.02
CA VAL A 270 20.13 1.42 -8.36
C VAL A 270 20.23 2.95 -8.49
N LEU A 271 19.26 3.61 -9.12
CA LEU A 271 19.21 5.08 -9.19
C LEU A 271 19.07 5.73 -7.81
N ASN A 272 18.21 5.20 -6.92
CA ASN A 272 18.08 5.73 -5.55
C ASN A 272 19.32 5.46 -4.68
N THR A 273 20.01 4.34 -4.91
CA THR A 273 21.22 3.99 -4.17
C THR A 273 22.40 4.87 -4.57
N TYR A 274 22.69 4.96 -5.87
CA TYR A 274 23.94 5.56 -6.39
C TYR A 274 23.76 6.93 -7.06
N ALA A 275 22.59 7.22 -7.65
CA ALA A 275 22.33 8.44 -8.43
C ALA A 275 21.40 9.42 -7.69
N LYS A 276 21.63 9.64 -6.39
CA LYS A 276 20.79 10.50 -5.53
C LYS A 276 20.52 11.91 -6.09
N PRO A 277 21.46 12.61 -6.77
CA PRO A 277 21.16 13.90 -7.43
C PRO A 277 20.21 13.82 -8.63
N VAL A 278 20.04 12.64 -9.23
CA VAL A 278 19.03 12.41 -10.29
C VAL A 278 17.68 12.10 -9.64
N VAL A 279 17.67 11.29 -8.58
CA VAL A 279 16.44 10.98 -7.83
C VAL A 279 15.87 12.18 -7.09
N SER A 280 16.69 13.14 -6.63
CA SER A 280 16.19 14.39 -6.06
C SER A 280 15.32 15.18 -7.05
N VAL A 281 15.67 15.16 -8.35
CA VAL A 281 14.91 15.78 -9.45
C VAL A 281 13.73 14.92 -9.92
N LEU A 282 13.88 13.58 -10.01
CA LEU A 282 12.84 12.69 -10.54
C LEU A 282 11.69 12.41 -9.55
N GLN A 283 12.00 12.19 -8.27
CA GLN A 283 11.04 11.73 -7.25
C GLN A 283 9.78 12.62 -7.07
N PRO A 284 9.82 13.97 -7.22
CA PRO A 284 8.61 14.80 -7.23
C PRO A 284 7.68 14.51 -8.42
N MET A 285 8.23 14.11 -9.57
CA MET A 285 7.47 13.78 -10.79
C MET A 285 6.94 12.35 -10.78
N MET A 286 7.61 11.41 -10.09
CA MET A 286 7.25 9.98 -10.10
C MET A 286 5.79 9.67 -9.72
N PRO A 287 5.14 10.33 -8.73
CA PRO A 287 3.72 10.08 -8.46
C PRO A 287 2.81 10.46 -9.65
N PHE A 288 3.13 11.54 -10.37
CA PHE A 288 2.37 11.94 -11.57
C PHE A 288 2.59 10.93 -12.72
N VAL A 289 3.84 10.53 -12.97
CA VAL A 289 4.16 9.48 -13.95
C VAL A 289 3.44 8.17 -13.61
N ALA A 290 3.49 7.74 -12.35
CA ALA A 290 2.79 6.54 -11.88
C ALA A 290 1.26 6.63 -12.07
N MET A 291 0.63 7.79 -11.81
CA MET A 291 -0.80 7.98 -12.09
C MET A 291 -1.13 7.90 -13.58
N VAL A 292 -0.37 8.58 -14.45
CA VAL A 292 -0.61 8.56 -15.90
C VAL A 292 -0.40 7.16 -16.48
N CYS A 293 0.66 6.47 -16.09
CA CYS A 293 0.89 5.09 -16.50
C CYS A 293 -0.17 4.13 -15.93
N THR A 294 -0.63 4.33 -14.70
CA THR A 294 -1.75 3.56 -14.11
C THR A 294 -3.04 3.78 -14.90
N ALA A 295 -3.36 5.02 -15.28
CA ALA A 295 -4.51 5.32 -16.12
C ALA A 295 -4.42 4.60 -17.49
N MET A 296 -3.25 4.58 -18.14
CA MET A 296 -3.05 3.80 -19.38
C MET A 296 -3.23 2.28 -19.16
N CYS A 297 -2.64 1.72 -18.10
CA CYS A 297 -2.73 0.28 -17.80
C CYS A 297 -4.13 -0.19 -17.34
N ILE A 298 -4.98 0.71 -16.85
CA ILE A 298 -6.37 0.40 -16.46
C ILE A 298 -7.34 0.69 -17.61
N GLY A 299 -7.17 1.83 -18.29
CA GLY A 299 -8.06 2.27 -19.37
C GLY A 299 -7.94 1.39 -20.62
N SER A 300 -6.74 0.96 -21.00
CA SER A 300 -6.53 0.14 -22.20
C SER A 300 -7.34 -1.17 -22.19
N PRO A 301 -7.25 -2.06 -21.16
CA PRO A 301 -7.97 -3.32 -21.17
C PRO A 301 -9.49 -3.13 -21.00
N LEU A 302 -9.92 -2.10 -20.26
CA LEU A 302 -11.35 -1.78 -20.09
C LEU A 302 -11.98 -1.27 -21.39
N ALA A 303 -11.27 -0.41 -22.14
CA ALA A 303 -11.74 0.12 -23.42
C ALA A 303 -11.74 -0.97 -24.50
N ILE A 304 -10.65 -1.75 -24.62
CA ILE A 304 -10.49 -2.81 -25.63
C ILE A 304 -11.52 -3.92 -25.43
N ASN A 305 -11.75 -4.36 -24.18
CA ASN A 305 -12.68 -5.46 -23.89
C ASN A 305 -14.08 -4.99 -23.44
N ARG A 306 -14.46 -3.73 -23.72
CA ARG A 306 -15.74 -3.15 -23.27
C ARG A 306 -16.94 -4.02 -23.63
N ALA A 307 -16.97 -4.58 -24.83
CA ALA A 307 -18.09 -5.41 -25.29
C ALA A 307 -18.24 -6.70 -24.46
N GLN A 308 -17.13 -7.30 -24.05
CA GLN A 308 -17.08 -8.50 -23.21
C GLN A 308 -17.38 -8.17 -21.74
N ILE A 309 -16.93 -7.01 -21.24
CA ILE A 309 -17.24 -6.51 -19.89
C ILE A 309 -18.73 -6.23 -19.71
N LEU A 310 -19.37 -5.66 -20.75
CA LEU A 310 -20.80 -5.32 -20.75
C LEU A 310 -21.71 -6.45 -21.25
N SER A 311 -21.18 -7.64 -21.55
CA SER A 311 -22.01 -8.82 -21.87
C SER A 311 -22.65 -9.41 -20.60
N ALA A 312 -23.62 -10.30 -20.76
CA ALA A 312 -24.23 -11.00 -19.62
C ALA A 312 -23.19 -11.81 -18.82
N GLU A 313 -22.19 -12.36 -19.49
CA GLU A 313 -21.06 -13.09 -18.91
C GLU A 313 -20.10 -12.16 -18.18
N GLY A 314 -19.80 -10.98 -18.75
CA GLY A 314 -18.98 -9.96 -18.11
C GLY A 314 -19.61 -9.39 -16.85
N LEU A 315 -20.93 -9.14 -16.88
CA LEU A 315 -21.70 -8.73 -15.70
C LEU A 315 -21.76 -9.84 -14.64
N ARG A 316 -21.91 -11.10 -15.04
CA ARG A 316 -21.83 -12.26 -14.13
C ARG A 316 -20.46 -12.42 -13.47
N LEU A 317 -19.37 -12.03 -14.14
CA LEU A 317 -18.00 -12.07 -13.60
C LEU A 317 -17.75 -11.04 -12.47
N VAL A 318 -18.51 -9.94 -12.43
CA VAL A 318 -18.33 -8.89 -11.40
C VAL A 318 -18.49 -9.46 -9.98
N LEU A 319 -19.50 -10.29 -9.75
CA LEU A 319 -19.77 -10.84 -8.41
C LEU A 319 -18.65 -11.78 -7.90
N PRO A 320 -18.17 -12.78 -8.65
CA PRO A 320 -16.95 -13.54 -8.31
C PRO A 320 -15.73 -12.67 -8.01
N VAL A 321 -15.50 -11.61 -8.79
CA VAL A 321 -14.37 -10.69 -8.56
C VAL A 321 -14.53 -9.93 -7.24
N LEU A 322 -15.73 -9.43 -6.94
CA LEU A 322 -16.03 -8.78 -5.66
C LEU A 322 -15.86 -9.76 -4.48
N THR A 323 -16.41 -10.97 -4.58
CA THR A 323 -16.31 -12.00 -3.54
C THR A 323 -14.87 -12.44 -3.31
N PHE A 324 -14.08 -12.66 -4.36
CA PHE A 324 -12.66 -13.03 -4.23
C PHE A 324 -11.87 -11.98 -3.46
N HIS A 325 -11.99 -10.69 -3.81
CA HIS A 325 -11.30 -9.63 -3.08
C HIS A 325 -11.80 -9.49 -1.64
N ALA A 326 -13.11 -9.52 -1.40
CA ALA A 326 -13.69 -9.46 -0.06
C ALA A 326 -13.20 -10.61 0.85
N VAL A 327 -13.16 -11.84 0.34
CA VAL A 327 -12.62 -13.01 1.06
C VAL A 327 -11.10 -12.91 1.23
N ALA A 328 -10.35 -12.42 0.22
CA ALA A 328 -8.90 -12.21 0.32
C ALA A 328 -8.54 -11.16 1.39
N PHE A 329 -9.25 -10.03 1.47
CA PHE A 329 -9.10 -9.08 2.58
C PHE A 329 -9.43 -9.75 3.93
N THR A 330 -10.57 -10.44 4.00
CA THR A 330 -11.08 -11.05 5.25
C THR A 330 -10.13 -12.12 5.79
N VAL A 331 -9.75 -13.12 4.98
CA VAL A 331 -8.86 -14.20 5.43
C VAL A 331 -7.42 -13.70 5.58
N GLY A 332 -6.98 -12.72 4.79
CA GLY A 332 -5.70 -12.02 5.00
C GLY A 332 -5.61 -11.30 6.35
N TYR A 333 -6.72 -10.76 6.86
CA TYR A 333 -6.77 -10.27 8.25
C TYR A 333 -6.70 -11.45 9.24
N TRP A 334 -7.60 -12.43 9.12
CA TRP A 334 -7.76 -13.50 10.13
C TRP A 334 -6.58 -14.48 10.21
N ILE A 335 -5.86 -14.77 9.13
CA ILE A 335 -4.67 -15.63 9.15
C ILE A 335 -3.58 -15.07 10.09
N SER A 336 -3.46 -13.74 10.16
CA SER A 336 -2.55 -13.04 11.09
C SER A 336 -3.07 -12.96 12.54
N LYS A 337 -4.31 -13.41 12.81
CA LYS A 337 -4.90 -13.46 14.16
C LYS A 337 -4.97 -14.88 14.75
N ILE A 338 -4.65 -15.92 13.96
CA ILE A 338 -4.55 -17.32 14.44
C ILE A 338 -3.59 -17.37 15.65
N PRO A 339 -3.93 -18.06 16.77
CA PRO A 339 -3.13 -17.98 18.00
C PRO A 339 -1.64 -18.26 17.87
N ALA A 340 -1.24 -19.22 17.01
CA ALA A 340 0.15 -19.57 16.75
C ALA A 340 0.91 -18.56 15.86
N LEU A 341 0.19 -17.67 15.17
CA LEU A 341 0.73 -16.67 14.23
C LEU A 341 0.33 -15.24 14.61
N ARG A 342 -0.21 -15.03 15.82
CA ARG A 342 -0.92 -13.81 16.23
C ARG A 342 -0.04 -12.56 16.11
N GLN A 343 -0.48 -11.63 15.28
CA GLN A 343 0.14 -10.33 15.04
C GLN A 343 -0.63 -9.18 15.72
N GLU A 344 0.07 -8.05 15.83
CA GLU A 344 -0.50 -6.76 16.24
C GLU A 344 -1.51 -6.24 15.21
N GLU A 345 -2.28 -5.23 15.60
CA GLU A 345 -3.39 -4.73 14.79
C GLU A 345 -2.94 -4.08 13.48
N GLU A 346 -1.88 -3.28 13.53
CA GLU A 346 -1.31 -2.58 12.36
C GLU A 346 -0.80 -3.57 11.30
N VAL A 347 -0.16 -4.66 11.75
CA VAL A 347 0.32 -5.77 10.92
C VAL A 347 -0.86 -6.53 10.31
N SER A 348 -1.92 -6.82 11.06
CA SER A 348 -3.10 -7.51 10.54
C SER A 348 -3.85 -6.72 9.46
N ARG A 349 -3.95 -5.40 9.63
CA ARG A 349 -4.51 -4.49 8.61
C ARG A 349 -3.68 -4.52 7.34
N THR A 350 -2.35 -4.44 7.47
CA THR A 350 -1.44 -4.52 6.33
C THR A 350 -1.48 -5.87 5.61
N ILE A 351 -1.44 -7.00 6.31
CA ILE A 351 -1.51 -8.32 5.67
C ILE A 351 -2.86 -8.51 4.96
N SER A 352 -3.97 -8.05 5.56
CA SER A 352 -5.27 -7.99 4.89
C SER A 352 -5.22 -7.22 3.57
N LEU A 353 -4.71 -5.98 3.60
CA LEU A 353 -4.66 -5.11 2.42
C LEU A 353 -3.73 -5.63 1.33
N CYS A 354 -2.58 -6.22 1.69
CA CYS A 354 -1.67 -6.84 0.72
C CYS A 354 -2.22 -8.16 0.16
N THR A 355 -3.05 -8.89 0.91
CA THR A 355 -3.71 -10.11 0.42
C THR A 355 -4.83 -9.76 -0.58
N GLY A 356 -5.64 -8.75 -0.28
CA GLY A 356 -6.77 -8.34 -1.13
C GLY A 356 -6.40 -7.43 -2.31
N MET A 357 -5.34 -6.61 -2.22
CA MET A 357 -4.85 -5.78 -3.34
C MET A 357 -3.65 -6.43 -4.04
N GLN A 358 -3.75 -6.60 -5.36
CA GLN A 358 -2.76 -7.31 -6.18
C GLN A 358 -2.39 -6.56 -7.46
N SER A 359 -1.29 -6.92 -8.11
CA SER A 359 -0.88 -6.28 -9.36
C SER A 359 -1.75 -6.71 -10.56
N SER A 360 -3.02 -6.31 -10.57
CA SER A 360 -3.97 -6.67 -11.63
C SER A 360 -3.59 -6.05 -13.00
N THR A 361 -2.73 -5.03 -13.03
CA THR A 361 -2.11 -4.55 -14.28
C THR A 361 -1.05 -5.54 -14.81
N LEU A 362 -0.27 -6.19 -13.95
CA LEU A 362 0.61 -7.30 -14.34
C LEU A 362 -0.21 -8.52 -14.80
N ALA A 363 -1.30 -8.85 -14.11
CA ALA A 363 -2.20 -9.93 -14.53
C ALA A 363 -2.82 -9.64 -15.91
N GLY A 364 -3.27 -8.40 -16.14
CA GLY A 364 -3.83 -7.95 -17.42
C GLY A 364 -2.82 -8.04 -18.57
N LEU A 365 -1.56 -7.64 -18.33
CA LEU A 365 -0.48 -7.81 -19.31
C LEU A 365 -0.24 -9.29 -19.64
N LEU A 366 -0.03 -10.12 -18.62
CA LEU A 366 0.29 -11.54 -18.80
C LEU A 366 -0.86 -12.29 -19.49
N ALA A 367 -2.11 -12.01 -19.14
CA ALA A 367 -3.27 -12.56 -19.85
C ALA A 367 -3.28 -12.11 -21.32
N THR A 368 -3.12 -10.81 -21.57
CA THR A 368 -3.12 -10.20 -22.93
C THR A 368 -1.98 -10.71 -23.82
N GLN A 369 -0.86 -11.13 -23.24
CA GLN A 369 0.29 -11.70 -23.94
C GLN A 369 0.19 -13.22 -24.15
N PHE A 370 -0.23 -13.98 -23.14
CA PHE A 370 -0.05 -15.44 -23.11
C PHE A 370 -1.35 -16.26 -23.06
N LEU A 371 -2.48 -15.68 -22.63
CA LEU A 371 -3.75 -16.41 -22.50
C LEU A 371 -4.83 -15.96 -23.50
N GLY A 372 -4.78 -14.70 -23.96
CA GLY A 372 -5.75 -14.08 -24.85
C GLY A 372 -6.28 -12.74 -24.31
N THR A 373 -6.77 -11.86 -25.20
CA THR A 373 -7.26 -10.52 -24.81
C THR A 373 -8.47 -10.58 -23.87
N THR A 374 -9.45 -11.44 -24.16
CA THR A 374 -10.64 -11.64 -23.31
C THR A 374 -10.27 -12.16 -21.91
N GLN A 375 -9.16 -12.89 -21.78
CA GLN A 375 -8.67 -13.41 -20.50
C GLN A 375 -8.05 -12.30 -19.63
N ALA A 376 -7.88 -11.07 -20.16
CA ALA A 376 -7.54 -9.90 -19.35
C ALA A 376 -8.77 -9.21 -18.71
N VAL A 377 -10.00 -9.58 -19.09
CA VAL A 377 -11.24 -9.03 -18.50
C VAL A 377 -11.31 -9.21 -16.98
N PRO A 378 -11.02 -10.39 -16.38
CA PRO A 378 -10.97 -10.55 -14.92
C PRO A 378 -10.00 -9.59 -14.24
N ALA A 379 -8.84 -9.35 -14.84
CA ALA A 379 -7.83 -8.42 -14.34
C ALA A 379 -8.32 -6.95 -14.42
N ALA A 380 -8.99 -6.59 -15.51
CA ALA A 380 -9.58 -5.28 -15.73
C ALA A 380 -10.74 -4.98 -14.75
N CYS A 381 -11.57 -5.97 -14.43
CA CYS A 381 -12.56 -5.86 -13.36
C CYS A 381 -11.90 -5.79 -11.96
N SER A 382 -10.89 -6.64 -11.73
CA SER A 382 -10.15 -6.75 -10.46
C SER A 382 -9.50 -5.44 -10.03
N VAL A 383 -8.86 -4.70 -10.94
CA VAL A 383 -8.13 -3.48 -10.58
C VAL A 383 -9.04 -2.38 -10.04
N VAL A 384 -10.28 -2.27 -10.55
CA VAL A 384 -11.29 -1.32 -10.06
C VAL A 384 -11.89 -1.83 -8.75
N ALA A 385 -12.26 -3.11 -8.70
CA ALA A 385 -12.85 -3.76 -7.54
C ALA A 385 -11.96 -3.66 -6.29
N MET A 386 -10.69 -4.10 -6.40
CA MET A 386 -9.74 -4.11 -5.28
C MET A 386 -9.43 -2.71 -4.76
N ALA A 387 -9.41 -1.70 -5.65
CA ALA A 387 -9.12 -0.33 -5.28
C ALA A 387 -10.27 0.21 -4.43
N ILE A 388 -11.50 0.15 -4.92
CA ILE A 388 -12.68 0.64 -4.19
C ILE A 388 -12.81 -0.08 -2.84
N MET A 389 -12.87 -1.42 -2.82
CA MET A 389 -13.06 -2.18 -1.57
C MET A 389 -11.92 -1.97 -0.58
N GLY A 390 -10.67 -2.08 -1.02
CA GLY A 390 -9.51 -1.98 -0.12
C GLY A 390 -9.28 -0.57 0.43
N LEU A 391 -9.67 0.47 -0.32
CA LEU A 391 -9.59 1.86 0.15
C LEU A 391 -10.76 2.23 1.07
N CYS A 392 -11.97 1.73 0.81
CA CYS A 392 -13.08 1.84 1.76
C CYS A 392 -12.74 1.14 3.09
N LEU A 393 -12.16 -0.06 3.03
CA LEU A 393 -11.71 -0.82 4.20
C LEU A 393 -10.56 -0.10 4.95
N ALA A 394 -9.58 0.45 4.22
CA ALA A 394 -8.52 1.25 4.82
C ALA A 394 -9.05 2.53 5.48
N SER A 395 -9.97 3.25 4.82
CA SER A 395 -10.60 4.46 5.38
C SER A 395 -11.41 4.16 6.65
N PHE A 396 -12.15 3.05 6.66
CA PHE A 396 -12.86 2.55 7.84
C PHE A 396 -11.92 2.29 9.03
N TRP A 397 -10.77 1.66 8.80
CA TRP A 397 -9.76 1.46 9.85
C TRP A 397 -9.02 2.75 10.25
N GLY A 398 -8.86 3.68 9.30
CA GLY A 398 -8.21 4.98 9.49
C GLY A 398 -9.01 5.95 10.37
N SER A 399 -10.34 5.94 10.25
CA SER A 399 -11.23 6.77 11.10
C SER A 399 -11.21 6.37 12.58
N GLY A 400 -10.68 5.19 12.90
CA GLY A 400 -10.58 4.65 14.26
C GLY A 400 -11.54 3.49 14.54
N ALA A 401 -12.47 3.20 13.63
CA ALA A 401 -13.39 2.07 13.78
C ALA A 401 -12.64 0.72 13.74
N ARG A 402 -13.15 -0.24 14.51
CA ARG A 402 -12.62 -1.60 14.62
C ARG A 402 -13.67 -2.61 14.15
N ILE A 403 -13.21 -3.80 13.77
CA ILE A 403 -14.09 -4.87 13.27
C ILE A 403 -15.10 -5.33 14.34
N LYS A 404 -14.76 -5.18 15.63
CA LYS A 404 -15.69 -5.42 16.75
C LYS A 404 -16.91 -4.50 16.69
N ASP A 405 -16.68 -3.23 16.35
CA ASP A 405 -17.69 -2.17 16.34
C ASP A 405 -18.72 -2.42 15.22
N LEU A 406 -18.26 -3.02 14.10
CA LEU A 406 -19.11 -3.58 13.05
C LEU A 406 -19.96 -4.77 13.54
N LEU A 407 -19.39 -5.65 14.36
CA LEU A 407 -20.11 -6.82 14.88
C LEU A 407 -21.28 -6.41 15.78
N SER A 408 -21.11 -5.38 16.61
CA SER A 408 -22.17 -4.78 17.44
C SER A 408 -23.22 -3.98 16.66
N LEU A 409 -22.96 -3.65 15.39
CA LEU A 409 -23.97 -3.04 14.49
C LEU A 409 -24.78 -4.11 13.73
N VAL A 410 -24.19 -5.28 13.47
CA VAL A 410 -24.85 -6.41 12.80
C VAL A 410 -25.61 -7.29 13.81
N ILE A 411 -25.12 -7.38 15.05
CA ILE A 411 -25.76 -8.07 16.17
C ILE A 411 -26.02 -7.03 17.25
N PRO A 412 -27.20 -6.37 17.27
CA PRO A 412 -27.62 -5.62 18.45
C PRO A 412 -27.75 -6.58 19.64
N GLU A 413 -27.26 -6.20 20.82
CA GLU A 413 -27.38 -7.05 22.00
C GLU A 413 -28.85 -7.24 22.38
N ILE A 414 -29.29 -8.50 22.41
CA ILE A 414 -30.57 -8.87 23.01
C ILE A 414 -30.39 -8.78 24.52
N SER A 415 -30.72 -7.63 25.10
CA SER A 415 -30.72 -7.42 26.55
C SER A 415 -31.76 -8.35 27.20
N PRO A 416 -31.37 -9.23 28.16
CA PRO A 416 -32.32 -10.07 28.87
C PRO A 416 -33.13 -9.23 29.86
N SER A 417 -34.31 -8.78 29.44
CA SER A 417 -35.22 -8.01 30.28
C SER A 417 -36.03 -8.91 31.20
N MET A 418 -35.65 -8.91 32.49
CA MET A 418 -36.51 -9.20 33.66
C MET A 418 -37.19 -10.59 33.73
N GLU A 419 -36.65 -11.45 34.60
CA GLU A 419 -37.48 -12.27 35.50
C GLU A 419 -37.11 -11.89 36.94
N ALA A 420 -38.06 -11.27 37.66
CA ALA A 420 -38.05 -10.94 39.08
C ALA A 420 -39.49 -10.62 39.54
#